data_AF-A0A3A0FP39-F1
#
_entry.id   AF-A0A3A0FP39-F1
#
_cell.length_a   1.000
_cell.length_b   1.000
_cell.length_c   1.000
_cell.angle_alpha   90.00
_cell.angle_beta   90.00
_cell.angle_gamma   90.00
#
_symmetry.space_group_name_H-M   'P 1'
#
loop_
_entity.id
_entity.type
_entity.pdbx_description
1 polymer ?
#
loop_
_entity_poly.entity_id
_entity_poly.type
_entity_poly.pdbx_seq_one_letter_code
_entity_poly.pdbx_strand_id
1 'polypeptide(L)'
;MTEPLPAALARDLARAAAYPHDPSLRRRGARVAALQTHLSHVFLGPERVYKLRKAVDLGFVDFSTRARRNADCEREVALNRRLAPDVYLGVAPVVRRAGRWTVGALDARGRAPAAAREHVVVMRRLPDGC
;
A
#
# COMPACT_ATOMS: atom_id res chain seq x y z
N MET A 1 -2.70 -15.30 17.22
CA MET A 1 -3.99 -14.60 17.08
C MET A 1 -3.90 -13.69 15.87
N THR A 2 -4.85 -13.75 14.95
CA THR A 2 -4.90 -12.87 13.77
C THR A 2 -5.34 -11.47 14.18
N GLU A 3 -4.55 -10.46 13.86
CA GLU A 3 -4.93 -9.05 13.95
C GLU A 3 -5.62 -8.62 12.65
N PRO A 4 -6.97 -8.48 12.64
CA PRO A 4 -7.68 -8.05 11.45
C PRO A 4 -7.32 -6.62 11.07
N LEU A 5 -7.41 -6.32 9.77
CA LEU A 5 -7.38 -4.95 9.30
C LEU A 5 -8.62 -4.19 9.83
N PRO A 6 -8.50 -2.88 10.13
CA PRO A 6 -9.67 -2.07 10.43
C PRO A 6 -10.71 -2.16 9.31
N ALA A 7 -11.98 -2.42 9.66
CA ALA A 7 -13.05 -2.71 8.69
C ALA A 7 -13.21 -1.66 7.57
N ALA A 8 -12.95 -0.38 7.88
CA ALA A 8 -13.05 0.71 6.93
C ALA A 8 -11.81 0.89 6.03
N LEU A 9 -10.67 0.28 6.38
CA LEU A 9 -9.36 0.66 5.83
C LEU A 9 -9.28 0.44 4.31
N ALA A 10 -9.60 -0.76 3.82
CA ALA A 10 -9.55 -1.03 2.38
C ALA A 10 -10.54 -0.16 1.58
N ARG A 11 -11.74 0.08 2.13
CA ARG A 11 -12.75 0.95 1.54
C ARG A 11 -12.30 2.41 1.50
N ASP A 12 -11.61 2.87 2.54
CA ASP A 12 -11.09 4.24 2.60
C ASP A 12 -9.96 4.44 1.60
N LEU A 13 -9.03 3.47 1.50
CA LEU A 13 -7.95 3.48 0.52
C LEU A 13 -8.42 3.31 -0.93
N ALA A 14 -9.67 2.89 -1.18
CA ALA A 14 -10.24 2.86 -2.54
C ALA A 14 -10.63 4.27 -3.07
N ARG A 15 -10.43 5.34 -2.29
CA ARG A 15 -10.79 6.71 -2.68
C ARG A 15 -9.55 7.53 -3.04
N ALA A 16 -9.62 8.34 -4.09
CA ALA A 16 -8.51 9.23 -4.49
C ALA A 16 -8.04 10.15 -3.36
N ALA A 17 -8.96 10.65 -2.53
CA ALA A 17 -8.66 11.48 -1.36
C ALA A 17 -7.79 10.78 -0.29
N ALA A 18 -7.66 9.45 -0.33
CA ALA A 18 -6.77 8.71 0.56
C ALA A 18 -5.29 8.87 0.24
N TYR A 19 -4.93 9.50 -0.89
CA TYR A 19 -3.56 9.65 -1.36
C TYR A 19 -3.16 11.13 -1.47
N PRO A 20 -3.16 11.90 -0.37
CA PRO A 20 -2.85 13.32 -0.42
C PRO A 20 -1.42 13.60 -0.92
N HIS A 21 -0.50 12.64 -0.85
CA HIS A 21 0.88 12.80 -1.31
C HIS A 21 1.13 12.29 -2.74
N ASP A 22 0.06 11.98 -3.48
CA ASP A 22 0.11 11.62 -4.89
C ASP A 22 -0.49 12.75 -5.75
N PRO A 23 0.34 13.55 -6.44
CA PRO A 23 -0.13 14.64 -7.29
C PRO A 23 -1.06 14.17 -8.41
N SER A 24 -0.88 12.96 -8.93
CA SER A 24 -1.69 12.43 -10.02
C SER A 24 -3.16 12.21 -9.58
N LEU A 25 -3.37 11.93 -8.29
CA LEU A 25 -4.68 11.71 -7.68
C LEU A 25 -5.35 12.98 -7.14
N ARG A 26 -4.65 14.12 -7.12
CA ARG A 26 -5.23 15.44 -6.76
C ARG A 26 -6.00 16.09 -7.90
N ARG A 27 -5.81 15.61 -9.14
CA ARG A 27 -6.47 16.16 -10.32
C ARG A 27 -7.98 15.90 -10.26
N ARG A 28 -8.79 16.86 -10.73
CA ARG A 28 -10.25 16.72 -10.76
C ARG A 28 -10.63 15.49 -11.59
N GLY A 29 -11.47 14.62 -11.02
CA GLY A 29 -11.94 13.40 -11.68
C GLY A 29 -10.97 12.21 -11.62
N ALA A 30 -9.82 12.33 -10.94
CA ALA A 30 -8.93 11.19 -10.72
C ALA A 30 -9.65 10.06 -9.96
N ARG A 31 -9.39 8.82 -10.37
CA ARG A 31 -10.00 7.63 -9.78
C ARG A 31 -8.92 6.65 -9.32
N VAL A 32 -9.31 5.82 -8.37
CA VAL A 32 -8.51 4.70 -7.88
C VAL A 32 -9.30 3.45 -8.19
N ALA A 33 -8.72 2.55 -8.99
CA ALA A 33 -9.29 1.23 -9.18
C ALA A 33 -8.82 0.32 -8.04
N ALA A 34 -9.74 -0.40 -7.40
CA ALA A 34 -9.43 -1.33 -6.32
C ALA A 34 -9.55 -2.77 -6.82
N LEU A 35 -8.45 -3.50 -6.74
CA LEU A 35 -8.35 -4.92 -7.07
C LEU A 35 -8.03 -5.72 -5.81
N GLN A 36 -8.32 -7.01 -5.85
CA GLN A 36 -8.00 -7.92 -4.78
C GLN A 36 -7.29 -9.14 -5.32
N THR A 37 -6.21 -9.54 -4.65
CA THR A 37 -5.58 -10.86 -4.82
C THR A 37 -5.86 -11.70 -3.56
N HIS A 38 -5.36 -12.93 -3.54
CA HIS A 38 -5.39 -13.77 -2.34
C HIS A 38 -4.71 -13.10 -1.13
N LEU A 39 -3.62 -12.37 -1.36
CA LEU A 39 -2.77 -11.84 -0.27
C LEU A 39 -2.92 -10.34 -0.04
N SER A 40 -3.51 -9.59 -0.98
CA SER A 40 -3.43 -8.13 -0.94
C SER A 40 -4.65 -7.43 -1.51
N HIS A 41 -4.91 -6.24 -0.99
CA HIS A 41 -5.67 -5.22 -1.71
C HIS A 41 -4.69 -4.39 -2.54
N VAL A 42 -5.04 -4.13 -3.80
CA VAL A 42 -4.21 -3.37 -4.74
C VAL A 42 -5.02 -2.17 -5.22
N PHE A 43 -4.47 -0.98 -5.05
CA PHE A 43 -5.12 0.27 -5.43
C PHE A 43 -4.31 0.93 -6.56
N LEU A 44 -4.91 0.99 -7.75
CA LEU A 44 -4.30 1.53 -8.95
C LEU A 44 -4.69 3.00 -9.11
N GLY A 45 -3.72 3.90 -8.95
CA GLY A 45 -3.84 5.30 -9.35
C GLY A 45 -3.39 5.50 -10.81
N PRO A 46 -3.34 6.76 -11.29
CA PRO A 46 -2.84 7.08 -12.62
C PRO A 46 -1.36 6.76 -12.80
N GLU A 47 -0.51 7.14 -11.84
CA GLU A 47 0.95 7.00 -11.97
C GLU A 47 1.56 6.00 -10.97
N ARG A 48 0.80 5.61 -9.95
CA ARG A 48 1.27 4.75 -8.85
C ARG A 48 0.30 3.64 -8.52
N VAL A 49 0.83 2.57 -7.94
CA VAL A 49 0.10 1.46 -7.35
C VAL A 49 0.42 1.38 -5.88
N TYR A 50 -0.60 1.15 -5.07
CA TYR A 50 -0.48 0.99 -3.62
C TYR A 50 -0.98 -0.39 -3.23
N LYS A 51 -0.11 -1.21 -2.62
CA LYS A 51 -0.46 -2.57 -2.22
C LYS A 51 -0.46 -2.72 -0.72
N LEU A 52 -1.59 -3.17 -0.19
CA LEU A 52 -1.83 -3.44 1.23
C LEU A 52 -1.97 -4.94 1.45
N ARG A 53 -1.23 -5.51 2.41
CA ARG A 53 -1.37 -6.92 2.80
C ARG A 53 -2.68 -7.18 3.54
N LYS A 54 -3.36 -8.27 3.18
CA LYS A 54 -4.55 -8.76 3.90
C LYS A 54 -4.11 -9.46 5.20
N ALA A 55 -4.97 -9.45 6.21
CA ALA A 55 -4.76 -10.21 7.44
C ALA A 55 -5.16 -11.68 7.22
N VAL A 56 -4.23 -12.48 6.68
CA VAL A 56 -4.45 -13.89 6.33
C VAL A 56 -3.30 -14.76 6.79
N ASP A 57 -3.59 -16.03 7.03
CA ASP A 57 -2.61 -17.10 7.18
C ASP A 57 -3.06 -18.24 6.26
N LEU A 58 -2.26 -18.55 5.25
CA LEU A 58 -2.55 -19.59 4.25
C LEU A 58 -1.64 -20.82 4.42
N GLY A 59 -0.91 -20.94 5.54
CA GLY A 59 0.02 -22.03 5.81
C GLY A 59 1.39 -21.91 5.14
N PHE A 60 1.47 -21.33 3.94
CA PHE A 60 2.74 -21.01 3.26
C PHE A 60 3.12 -19.52 3.35
N VAL A 61 2.19 -18.67 3.78
CA VAL A 61 2.42 -17.25 4.04
C VAL A 61 1.57 -16.81 5.22
N ASP A 62 2.20 -16.08 6.12
CA ASP A 62 1.60 -15.65 7.38
C ASP A 62 1.66 -14.13 7.51
N PHE A 63 0.52 -13.50 7.23
CA PHE A 63 0.25 -12.07 7.37
C PHE A 63 -0.76 -11.81 8.50
N SER A 64 -0.85 -12.73 9.46
CA SER A 64 -1.83 -12.68 10.55
C SER A 64 -1.63 -11.48 11.46
N THR A 65 -0.39 -11.02 11.66
CA THR A 65 -0.10 -9.87 12.54
C THR A 65 0.34 -8.65 11.74
N ARG A 66 0.11 -7.46 12.31
CA ARG A 66 0.60 -6.19 11.74
C ARG A 66 2.11 -6.21 11.51
N ALA A 67 2.87 -6.70 12.50
CA ALA A 67 4.32 -6.73 12.43
C ALA A 67 4.81 -7.56 11.23
N ARG A 68 4.18 -8.72 10.97
CA ARG A 68 4.49 -9.58 9.82
C ARG A 68 4.15 -8.90 8.49
N ARG A 69 2.98 -8.25 8.39
CA ARG A 69 2.58 -7.49 7.20
C ARG A 69 3.56 -6.35 6.88
N ASN A 70 3.93 -5.57 7.88
CA ASN A 70 4.85 -4.45 7.71
C ASN A 70 6.26 -4.93 7.31
N ALA A 71 6.79 -5.94 7.99
CA ALA A 71 8.09 -6.52 7.65
C ALA A 71 8.10 -7.13 6.23
N ASP A 72 6.98 -7.72 5.80
CA ASP A 72 6.84 -8.23 4.45
C ASP A 72 6.81 -7.12 3.39
N CYS A 73 6.11 -6.00 3.63
CA CYS A 73 6.15 -4.84 2.73
C CYS A 73 7.59 -4.33 2.51
N GLU A 74 8.38 -4.22 3.59
CA GLU A 74 9.79 -3.80 3.52
C GLU A 74 10.63 -4.83 2.76
N ARG A 75 10.44 -6.13 3.04
CA ARG A 75 11.15 -7.22 2.36
C ARG A 75 10.82 -7.26 0.87
N GLU A 76 9.56 -7.11 0.49
CA GLU A 76 9.14 -7.09 -0.90
C GLU A 76 9.87 -5.98 -1.66
N VAL A 77 9.85 -4.76 -1.13
CA VAL A 77 10.54 -3.61 -1.74
C VAL A 77 12.04 -3.90 -1.85
N ALA A 78 12.67 -4.37 -0.77
CA ALA A 78 14.11 -4.61 -0.75
C ALA A 78 14.55 -5.70 -1.74
N LEU A 79 13.75 -6.75 -1.92
CA LEU A 79 14.02 -7.82 -2.88
C LEU A 79 13.77 -7.35 -4.32
N ASN A 80 12.60 -6.76 -4.58
CA ASN A 80 12.20 -6.46 -5.94
C ASN A 80 12.88 -5.22 -6.53
N ARG A 81 13.35 -4.28 -5.70
CA ARG A 81 14.21 -3.16 -6.16
C ARG A 81 15.51 -3.63 -6.81
N ARG A 82 16.00 -4.82 -6.47
CA ARG A 82 17.21 -5.38 -7.12
C ARG A 82 16.97 -5.66 -8.61
N LEU A 83 15.72 -5.95 -8.98
CA LEU A 83 15.31 -6.26 -10.35
C LEU A 83 14.63 -5.08 -11.05
N ALA A 84 13.89 -4.25 -10.30
CA ALA A 84 13.09 -3.15 -10.84
C ALA A 84 13.12 -1.93 -9.88
N PRO A 85 14.27 -1.25 -9.75
CA PRO A 85 14.47 -0.16 -8.78
C PRO A 85 13.57 1.06 -9.04
N ASP A 86 13.20 1.30 -10.31
CA ASP A 86 12.33 2.37 -10.77
C ASP A 86 10.82 2.01 -10.68
N VAL A 87 10.51 0.75 -10.41
CA VAL A 87 9.14 0.27 -10.19
C VAL A 87 8.82 0.24 -8.71
N TYR A 88 9.71 -0.26 -7.85
CA TYR A 88 9.47 -0.38 -6.41
C TYR A 88 9.93 0.86 -5.66
N LEU A 89 9.03 1.84 -5.52
CA LEU A 89 9.34 3.17 -5.00
C LEU A 89 9.57 3.18 -3.49
N GLY A 90 8.98 2.26 -2.74
CA GLY A 90 9.25 2.08 -1.31
C GLY A 90 8.01 1.68 -0.51
N VAL A 91 8.05 1.91 0.80
CA VAL A 91 6.94 1.65 1.72
C VAL A 91 6.43 2.95 2.31
N ALA A 92 5.11 3.16 2.29
CA ALA A 92 4.46 4.31 2.91
C ALA A 92 3.56 3.89 4.08
N PRO A 93 3.44 4.71 5.13
CA PRO A 93 2.60 4.39 6.28
C PRO A 93 1.12 4.63 5.97
N VAL A 94 0.24 3.78 6.51
CA VAL A 94 -1.19 4.06 6.59
C VAL A 94 -1.48 4.80 7.89
N VAL A 95 -2.05 5.99 7.77
CA VAL A 95 -2.32 6.93 8.87
C VAL A 95 -3.78 7.36 8.87
N ARG A 96 -4.28 7.78 10.04
CA ARG A 96 -5.65 8.29 10.18
C ARG A 96 -5.66 9.80 10.08
N ARG A 97 -6.40 10.37 9.13
CA ARG A 97 -6.56 11.82 8.93
C ARG A 97 -8.05 12.16 8.86
N ALA A 98 -8.50 13.09 9.70
CA ALA A 98 -9.92 13.50 9.78
C ALA A 98 -10.90 12.30 9.84
N GLY A 99 -10.57 11.30 10.66
CA GLY A 99 -11.40 10.10 10.85
C GLY A 99 -11.35 9.05 9.74
N ARG A 100 -10.57 9.26 8.66
CA ARG A 100 -10.42 8.30 7.55
C ARG A 100 -9.00 7.77 7.46
N TRP A 101 -8.85 6.57 6.91
CA TRP A 101 -7.52 6.03 6.59
C TRP A 101 -6.98 6.63 5.30
N THR A 102 -5.70 7.01 5.32
CA THR A 102 -4.98 7.62 4.20
C THR A 102 -3.56 7.08 4.14
N VAL A 103 -2.94 7.13 2.97
CA VAL A 103 -1.52 6.83 2.78
C VAL A 103 -0.71 8.10 3.04
N GLY A 104 0.25 8.00 3.95
CA GLY A 104 1.20 9.05 4.26
C GLY A 104 2.24 9.26 3.15
N ALA A 105 3.13 10.23 3.36
CA ALA A 105 4.21 10.47 2.43
C ALA A 105 5.18 9.28 2.38
N LEU A 106 5.71 9.01 1.19
CA LEU A 106 6.87 8.16 1.01
C LEU A 106 8.11 8.92 1.50
N ASP A 107 8.89 8.34 2.41
CA ASP A 107 10.13 8.98 2.84
C ASP A 107 11.20 8.95 1.73
N ALA A 108 12.23 9.79 1.84
CA ALA A 108 13.31 9.88 0.85
C ALA A 108 14.13 8.58 0.70
N ARG A 109 14.06 7.68 1.70
CA ARG A 109 14.73 6.37 1.72
C ARG A 109 13.78 5.23 1.29
N GLY A 110 12.51 5.54 1.00
CA GLY A 110 11.42 4.62 0.75
C GLY A 110 11.05 3.71 1.93
N ARG A 111 11.17 4.18 3.17
CA ARG A 111 10.76 3.47 4.39
C ARG A 111 9.54 4.14 5.04
N ALA A 112 8.88 3.37 5.89
CA ALA A 112 7.78 3.87 6.71
C ALA A 112 8.17 3.84 8.20
N PRO A 113 7.61 4.73 9.04
CA PRO A 113 7.85 4.68 10.48
C PRO A 113 7.41 3.34 11.08
N ALA A 114 8.22 2.80 12.00
CA ALA A 114 7.89 1.57 12.73
C ALA A 114 6.57 1.68 13.53
N ALA A 115 6.19 2.89 13.93
CA ALA A 115 4.92 3.17 14.63
C ALA A 115 3.68 3.16 13.72
N ALA A 116 3.84 3.10 12.38
CA ALA A 116 2.71 3.18 11.45
C ALA A 116 1.79 1.96 11.54
N ARG A 117 0.47 2.19 11.61
CA ARG A 117 -0.51 1.12 11.87
C ARG A 117 -0.45 0.01 10.82
N GLU A 118 -0.40 0.34 9.54
CA GLU A 118 -0.13 -0.61 8.46
C GLU A 118 0.83 0.06 7.49
N HIS A 119 1.47 -0.75 6.65
CA HIS A 119 2.29 -0.29 5.55
C HIS A 119 1.62 -0.61 4.22
N VAL A 120 1.84 0.26 3.23
CA VAL A 120 1.59 -0.07 1.82
C VAL A 120 2.90 -0.06 1.04
N VAL A 121 3.06 -1.03 0.16
CA VAL A 121 4.09 -0.98 -0.87
C VAL A 121 3.64 0.02 -1.93
N VAL A 122 4.50 0.98 -2.25
CA VAL A 122 4.27 1.98 -3.29
C VAL A 122 5.10 1.60 -4.50
N MET A 123 4.42 1.47 -5.64
CA MET A 123 5.04 1.12 -6.92
C MET A 123 4.70 2.17 -7.98
N ARG A 124 5.58 2.34 -8.96
CA ARG A 124 5.25 3.02 -10.21
C ARG A 124 4.23 2.17 -10.96
N ARG A 125 3.17 2.80 -11.48
CA ARG A 125 2.24 2.11 -12.37
C ARG A 125 2.93 1.85 -13.69
N LEU A 126 3.01 0.59 -14.08
CA LEU A 126 3.44 0.21 -15.42
C LEU A 126 2.28 0.44 -16.40
N PRO A 127 2.57 0.75 -17.67
CA PRO A 127 1.55 0.81 -18.70
C PRO A 127 0.75 -0.51 -18.72
N ASP A 128 -0.55 -0.41 -18.92
CA ASP A 128 -1.34 -1.60 -19.25
C ASP A 128 -0.77 -2.12 -20.59
N GLY A 129 -0.39 -3.40 -20.63
CA GLY A 129 0.37 -3.97 -21.75
C GLY A 129 -0.26 -3.69 -23.11
N CYS A 130 0.58 -3.30 -24.07
CA CYS A 130 0.27 -3.20 -25.49
C CYS A 130 0.09 -4.57 -26.14
#